data_AF-A0A6A4WBY4-F1
#
_entry.id   AF-A0A6A4WBY4-F1
#
_cell.length_a   1.000
_cell.length_b   1.000
_cell.length_c   1.000
_cell.angle_alpha   90.00
_cell.angle_beta   90.00
_cell.angle_gamma   90.00
#
_symmetry.space_group_name_H-M   'P 1'
#
loop_
_entity.id
_entity.type
_entity.pdbx_description
1 polymer ?
#
loop_
_entity_poly.entity_id
_entity_poly.type
_entity_poly.pdbx_seq_one_letter_code
_entity_poly.pdbx_strand_id
1 'polypeptide(L)'
;MGVPVHSVCLLTAALLLVTGAGATLFKSDQLYPTFRILGSRQCVPADLDSSSTAPAAPNCAQLVVQESQLPIKFLSKAFSPSMGWFDSETAVNGPNAQDDGPGLFQTIKNHHLTFSTEPTWVADNEKMIDDCQSNVQQGLTLRQTAVYAYTCLKWSLFADCDSQQAEDGELDAEGQQRRADFFYSDCPLSARTLQELLEAITGRTFLDCGLDSPAGYAATIENMRCLLHNFQNGVNMDYDALKSALNSAFTDTNAQEPKALLDEVVTKCESNRKTEDFVKCWAEAGVLNCVYKEANEIAAAHPELCKLSA
;
A
#
# COMPACT_ATOMS: atom_id res chain seq x y z
N MET A 1 -31.75 -22.41 5.00
CA MET A 1 -30.50 -22.41 5.80
C MET A 1 -29.46 -21.69 4.97
N GLY A 2 -29.34 -20.37 5.16
CA GLY A 2 -28.38 -19.52 4.45
C GLY A 2 -27.54 -18.80 5.48
N VAL A 3 -26.22 -18.98 5.43
CA VAL A 3 -25.27 -18.40 6.38
C VAL A 3 -24.98 -16.96 5.93
N PRO A 4 -25.18 -15.92 6.77
CA PRO A 4 -24.83 -14.55 6.42
C PRO A 4 -23.37 -14.26 6.83
N VAL A 5 -22.48 -14.14 5.84
CA VAL A 5 -21.06 -13.80 6.04
C VAL A 5 -20.92 -12.27 6.03
N HIS A 6 -20.33 -11.72 7.09
CA HIS A 6 -20.28 -10.28 7.43
C HIS A 6 -19.12 -9.54 6.72
N SER A 7 -19.20 -8.23 6.50
CA SER A 7 -18.22 -7.42 5.75
C SER A 7 -16.76 -7.49 6.26
N VAL A 8 -16.54 -7.67 7.56
CA VAL A 8 -15.17 -7.92 8.10
C VAL A 8 -14.70 -9.31 7.70
N CYS A 9 -15.57 -10.32 7.78
CA CYS A 9 -15.28 -11.64 7.22
C CYS A 9 -15.14 -11.60 5.70
N LEU A 10 -15.74 -10.66 4.99
CA LEU A 10 -15.63 -10.52 3.53
C LEU A 10 -14.35 -9.80 3.10
N LEU A 11 -13.87 -8.80 3.85
CA LEU A 11 -12.52 -8.25 3.66
C LEU A 11 -11.47 -9.29 4.01
N THR A 12 -11.59 -9.96 5.17
CA THR A 12 -10.70 -11.06 5.53
C THR A 12 -10.80 -12.22 4.53
N ALA A 13 -11.98 -12.56 4.00
CA ALA A 13 -12.14 -13.58 2.96
C ALA A 13 -11.61 -13.12 1.59
N ALA A 14 -11.77 -11.85 1.21
CA ALA A 14 -11.17 -11.29 0.00
C ALA A 14 -9.64 -11.30 0.11
N LEU A 15 -9.09 -10.91 1.25
CA LEU A 15 -7.67 -11.04 1.59
C LEU A 15 -7.21 -12.51 1.54
N LEU A 16 -7.99 -13.46 2.08
CA LEU A 16 -7.71 -14.91 2.01
C LEU A 16 -7.92 -15.52 0.61
N LEU A 17 -8.66 -14.87 -0.29
CA LEU A 17 -8.82 -15.29 -1.69
C LEU A 17 -7.67 -14.76 -2.56
N VAL A 18 -7.06 -13.64 -2.17
CA VAL A 18 -5.86 -13.06 -2.82
C VAL A 18 -4.57 -13.79 -2.41
N THR A 19 -4.59 -14.69 -1.41
CA THR A 19 -3.41 -15.49 -0.98
C THR A 19 -2.98 -16.60 -1.95
N GLY A 20 -3.06 -16.37 -3.27
CA GLY A 20 -2.27 -17.13 -4.23
C GLY A 20 -0.78 -16.81 -4.04
N ALA A 21 -0.12 -17.53 -3.14
CA ALA A 21 1.35 -17.58 -2.92
C ALA A 21 2.12 -16.28 -2.54
N GLY A 22 1.56 -15.08 -2.68
CA GLY A 22 2.16 -13.84 -2.18
C GLY A 22 1.59 -13.47 -0.81
N ALA A 23 2.42 -13.39 0.24
CA ALA A 23 2.01 -12.81 1.51
C ALA A 23 1.74 -11.31 1.31
N THR A 24 0.58 -10.81 1.73
CA THR A 24 0.28 -9.38 1.72
C THR A 24 1.27 -8.64 2.62
N LEU A 25 1.88 -7.54 2.15
CA LEU A 25 2.83 -6.75 2.95
C LEU A 25 2.17 -6.17 4.20
N PHE A 26 0.88 -5.88 4.12
CA PHE A 26 0.12 -5.26 5.19
C PHE A 26 -0.83 -6.24 5.86
N LYS A 27 -0.89 -6.19 7.20
CA LYS A 27 -1.76 -7.07 7.96
C LYS A 27 -3.16 -6.48 8.08
N SER A 28 -4.17 -7.30 7.84
CA SER A 28 -5.58 -6.88 7.85
C SER A 28 -6.14 -6.59 9.25
N ASP A 29 -5.52 -7.09 10.32
CA ASP A 29 -5.88 -6.75 11.70
C ASP A 29 -5.49 -5.32 12.10
N GLN A 30 -4.53 -4.73 11.37
CA GLN A 30 -4.17 -3.31 11.49
C GLN A 30 -5.26 -2.39 10.89
N LEU A 31 -6.32 -2.93 10.26
CA LEU A 31 -7.44 -2.20 9.64
C LEU A 31 -8.25 -1.33 10.61
N TYR A 32 -8.39 -1.71 11.87
CA TYR A 32 -9.27 -0.98 12.80
C TYR A 32 -8.59 0.14 13.63
N PRO A 33 -7.32 0.03 14.04
CA PRO A 33 -6.70 1.08 14.87
C PRO A 33 -5.60 1.91 14.16
N THR A 34 -5.73 2.27 12.86
CA THR A 34 -4.64 2.97 12.11
C THR A 34 -4.06 4.13 12.89
N PHE A 35 -4.86 5.17 13.16
CA PHE A 35 -4.36 6.41 13.76
C PHE A 35 -3.87 6.20 15.20
N ARG A 36 -4.40 5.20 15.91
CA ARG A 36 -3.87 4.82 17.22
C ARG A 36 -2.49 4.17 17.11
N ILE A 37 -2.29 3.28 16.13
CA ILE A 37 -0.99 2.66 15.87
C ILE A 37 0.00 3.73 15.41
N LEU A 38 -0.36 4.54 14.41
CA LEU A 38 0.50 5.61 13.89
C LEU A 38 0.84 6.65 14.98
N GLY A 39 -0.15 7.01 15.82
CA GLY A 39 0.06 7.85 17.00
C GLY A 39 1.04 7.24 18.01
N SER A 40 0.93 5.94 18.30
CA SER A 40 1.89 5.27 19.18
C SER A 40 3.31 5.21 18.60
N ARG A 41 3.43 5.28 17.27
CA ARG A 41 4.70 5.36 16.53
C ARG A 41 5.20 6.78 16.31
N GLN A 42 4.46 7.80 16.76
CA GLN A 42 4.76 9.22 16.58
C GLN A 42 4.79 9.69 15.12
N CYS A 43 4.10 8.97 14.22
CA CYS A 43 4.05 9.28 12.77
C CYS A 43 2.86 10.18 12.37
N VAL A 44 2.20 10.82 13.34
CA VAL A 44 1.08 11.73 13.08
C VAL A 44 1.26 13.03 13.86
N PRO A 45 0.76 14.16 13.32
CA PRO A 45 0.82 15.45 13.99
C PRO A 45 0.24 15.42 15.40
N ALA A 46 0.81 16.21 16.30
CA ALA A 46 0.32 16.33 17.67
C ALA A 46 -1.06 17.01 17.75
N ASP A 47 -1.41 17.83 16.76
CA ASP A 47 -2.71 18.49 16.62
C ASP A 47 -3.75 17.62 15.91
N LEU A 48 -3.37 16.41 15.46
CA LEU A 48 -4.30 15.48 14.85
C LEU A 48 -5.43 15.17 15.83
N ASP A 49 -6.65 15.56 15.46
CA ASP A 49 -7.82 15.37 16.30
C ASP A 49 -8.17 13.87 16.39
N SER A 50 -7.54 13.19 17.33
CA SER A 50 -7.82 11.79 17.68
C SER A 50 -9.15 11.63 18.44
N SER A 51 -9.99 12.68 18.53
CA SER A 51 -11.20 12.67 19.34
C SER A 51 -12.17 11.58 18.89
N SER A 52 -12.09 10.51 19.68
CA SER A 52 -12.84 9.27 19.61
C SER A 52 -12.60 8.45 18.33
N THR A 53 -11.76 7.43 18.48
CA THR A 53 -12.28 6.10 18.13
C THR A 53 -13.59 5.96 18.88
N ALA A 54 -14.70 6.23 18.21
CA ALA A 54 -16.00 5.93 18.77
C ALA A 54 -15.93 4.45 19.17
N PRO A 55 -16.20 4.08 20.43
CA PRO A 55 -16.32 2.67 20.76
C PRO A 55 -17.30 2.11 19.74
N ALA A 56 -16.93 0.98 19.11
CA ALA A 56 -17.90 0.21 18.35
C ALA A 56 -19.15 0.16 19.22
N ALA A 57 -20.29 0.66 18.70
CA ALA A 57 -21.48 0.86 19.51
C ALA A 57 -21.73 -0.40 20.36
N PRO A 58 -22.25 -0.32 21.60
CA PRO A 58 -22.26 -1.46 22.55
C PRO A 58 -22.86 -2.77 22.00
N ASN A 59 -23.65 -2.66 20.95
CA ASN A 59 -24.23 -3.73 20.13
C ASN A 59 -23.27 -4.41 19.12
N CYS A 60 -22.08 -3.89 18.84
CA CYS A 60 -21.04 -4.52 18.00
C CYS A 60 -20.07 -5.41 18.78
N ALA A 61 -19.77 -5.06 20.05
CA ALA A 61 -18.89 -5.89 20.87
C ALA A 61 -19.48 -7.28 21.15
N GLN A 62 -20.81 -7.39 21.17
CA GLN A 62 -21.52 -8.66 21.30
C GLN A 62 -21.68 -9.43 19.98
N LEU A 63 -21.48 -8.78 18.82
CA LEU A 63 -21.60 -9.39 17.48
C LEU A 63 -20.30 -9.99 16.95
N VAL A 64 -19.17 -9.78 17.63
CA VAL A 64 -17.92 -10.53 17.36
C VAL A 64 -17.98 -11.93 18.00
N VAL A 65 -18.91 -12.16 18.93
CA VAL A 65 -18.96 -13.37 19.75
C VAL A 65 -20.09 -14.33 19.37
N GLN A 66 -21.11 -13.89 18.63
CA GLN A 66 -22.21 -14.77 18.24
C GLN A 66 -22.57 -14.63 16.76
N GLU A 67 -22.21 -15.68 16.03
CA GLU A 67 -22.56 -15.93 14.64
C GLU A 67 -24.05 -15.70 14.35
N SER A 68 -24.29 -15.16 13.16
CA SER A 68 -25.55 -15.20 12.42
C SER A 68 -26.68 -14.25 12.90
N GLN A 69 -26.98 -13.31 11.99
CA GLN A 69 -28.22 -12.53 11.85
C GLN A 69 -28.32 -11.23 12.64
N LEU A 70 -28.00 -10.10 11.99
CA LEU A 70 -28.66 -8.81 12.25
C LEU A 70 -28.71 -7.91 11.00
N PRO A 71 -29.63 -6.93 10.96
CA PRO A 71 -30.32 -6.45 9.77
C PRO A 71 -29.82 -5.08 9.30
N ILE A 72 -29.69 -4.95 7.98
CA ILE A 72 -30.04 -3.85 7.06
C ILE A 72 -29.86 -2.37 7.49
N LYS A 73 -30.11 -1.97 8.74
CA LYS A 73 -30.01 -0.58 9.22
C LYS A 73 -28.64 -0.17 9.77
N PHE A 74 -27.61 -1.00 9.59
CA PHE A 74 -26.28 -0.75 10.15
C PHE A 74 -25.40 0.20 9.33
N LEU A 75 -25.83 0.54 8.11
CA LEU A 75 -25.02 1.31 7.16
C LEU A 75 -25.17 2.83 7.32
N SER A 76 -26.21 3.30 8.02
CA SER A 76 -26.41 4.72 8.30
C SER A 76 -25.79 5.19 9.63
N LYS A 77 -25.16 4.30 10.42
CA LYS A 77 -24.62 4.66 11.74
C LYS A 77 -23.27 4.07 12.13
N ALA A 78 -22.73 3.09 11.40
CA ALA A 78 -21.28 2.81 11.46
C ALA A 78 -20.46 3.96 10.83
N PHE A 79 -21.14 4.85 10.10
CA PHE A 79 -20.62 6.00 9.38
C PHE A 79 -21.28 7.31 9.89
N SER A 80 -21.15 7.66 11.17
CA SER A 80 -21.70 8.94 11.67
C SER A 80 -20.90 9.44 12.89
N PRO A 81 -20.64 10.74 13.10
CA PRO A 81 -20.44 11.87 12.18
C PRO A 81 -18.96 12.32 12.10
N SER A 82 -17.99 11.58 12.67
CA SER A 82 -16.57 11.97 12.67
C SER A 82 -15.74 11.42 11.50
N MET A 83 -16.26 10.45 10.75
CA MET A 83 -15.70 9.97 9.47
C MET A 83 -16.81 9.81 8.44
N GLY A 84 -17.35 10.94 7.97
CA GLY A 84 -18.47 11.03 7.01
C GLY A 84 -18.14 10.58 5.58
N TRP A 85 -17.46 9.44 5.40
CA TRP A 85 -16.98 8.98 4.09
C TRP A 85 -18.09 8.33 3.24
N PHE A 86 -19.22 7.93 3.84
CA PHE A 86 -20.27 7.15 3.16
C PHE A 86 -21.72 7.63 3.38
N ASP A 87 -21.95 8.76 4.05
CA ASP A 87 -23.31 9.26 4.34
C ASP A 87 -24.04 9.89 3.13
N SER A 88 -23.53 9.71 1.90
CA SER A 88 -24.31 9.96 0.69
C SER A 88 -24.96 8.66 0.20
N GLU A 89 -25.92 8.15 0.97
CA GLU A 89 -26.88 7.13 0.51
C GLU A 89 -27.55 7.51 -0.83
N THR A 90 -27.56 8.80 -1.17
CA THR A 90 -28.05 9.36 -2.43
C THR A 90 -27.07 9.26 -3.61
N ALA A 91 -25.75 9.15 -3.38
CA ALA A 91 -24.76 9.01 -4.47
C ALA A 91 -24.54 7.55 -4.89
N VAL A 92 -24.63 6.60 -3.94
CA VAL A 92 -24.32 5.18 -4.17
C VAL A 92 -25.53 4.38 -4.68
N ASN A 93 -26.75 4.88 -4.50
CA ASN A 93 -27.99 4.16 -4.86
C ASN A 93 -28.80 4.80 -6.01
N GLY A 94 -28.31 5.87 -6.62
CA GLY A 94 -28.97 6.47 -7.78
C GLY A 94 -28.86 5.55 -9.01
N PRO A 95 -29.89 5.44 -9.87
CA PRO A 95 -29.82 4.70 -11.14
C PRO A 95 -28.79 5.26 -12.13
N ASN A 96 -28.12 6.37 -11.77
CA ASN A 96 -27.04 7.03 -12.51
C ASN A 96 -25.68 6.96 -11.76
N ALA A 97 -25.50 6.10 -10.76
CA ALA A 97 -24.24 5.94 -10.00
C ALA A 97 -23.13 5.20 -10.79
N GLN A 98 -23.09 5.40 -12.11
CA GLN A 98 -21.93 5.07 -12.92
C GLN A 98 -20.98 6.27 -12.88
N ASP A 99 -19.72 6.00 -12.54
CA ASP A 99 -18.57 6.84 -12.87
C ASP A 99 -18.42 8.18 -12.14
N ASP A 100 -18.34 8.19 -10.81
CA ASP A 100 -17.69 9.33 -10.12
C ASP A 100 -16.62 8.92 -9.10
N GLY A 101 -15.75 7.99 -9.52
CA GLY A 101 -14.49 7.72 -8.80
C GLY A 101 -13.69 9.00 -8.50
N PRO A 102 -13.53 9.95 -9.44
CA PRO A 102 -12.91 11.25 -9.16
C PRO A 102 -13.62 12.05 -8.05
N GLY A 103 -14.96 12.09 -8.03
CA GLY A 103 -15.75 12.74 -6.99
C GLY A 103 -15.58 12.12 -5.61
N LEU A 104 -15.36 10.80 -5.53
CA LEU A 104 -15.02 10.12 -4.28
C LEU A 104 -13.67 10.60 -3.72
N PHE A 105 -12.61 10.57 -4.52
CA PHE A 105 -11.29 11.03 -4.08
C PHE A 105 -11.27 12.50 -3.71
N GLN A 106 -12.00 13.36 -4.44
CA GLN A 106 -12.15 14.77 -4.07
C GLN A 106 -12.87 14.94 -2.72
N THR A 107 -13.89 14.12 -2.45
CA THR A 107 -14.60 14.13 -1.16
C THR A 107 -13.68 13.70 -0.03
N ILE A 108 -12.88 12.65 -0.25
CA ILE A 108 -11.86 12.19 0.69
C ILE A 108 -10.85 13.31 0.94
N LYS A 109 -10.30 13.92 -0.11
CA LYS A 109 -9.35 15.04 -0.03
C LYS A 109 -9.88 16.19 0.82
N ASN A 110 -11.09 16.66 0.54
CA ASN A 110 -11.71 17.77 1.27
C ASN A 110 -11.90 17.50 2.76
N HIS A 111 -12.02 16.23 3.16
CA HIS A 111 -12.20 15.86 4.56
C HIS A 111 -10.87 15.50 5.24
N HIS A 112 -10.04 14.70 4.59
CA HIS A 112 -8.78 14.19 5.14
C HIS A 112 -7.79 15.32 5.46
N LEU A 113 -7.75 16.34 4.59
CA LEU A 113 -6.91 17.53 4.80
C LEU A 113 -7.40 18.43 5.95
N THR A 114 -8.54 18.12 6.58
CA THR A 114 -9.03 18.85 7.78
C THR A 114 -8.58 18.22 9.10
N PHE A 115 -7.96 17.04 9.07
CA PHE A 115 -7.57 16.31 10.29
C PHE A 115 -6.42 16.96 11.06
N SER A 116 -5.57 17.71 10.39
CA SER A 116 -4.49 18.49 10.99
C SER A 116 -4.31 19.78 10.20
N THR A 117 -3.78 20.80 10.86
CA THR A 117 -3.40 22.07 10.25
C THR A 117 -1.91 22.14 9.90
N GLU A 118 -1.15 21.08 10.20
CA GLU A 118 0.29 21.01 9.93
C GLU A 118 0.57 21.00 8.41
N PRO A 119 1.31 22.00 7.85
CA PRO A 119 1.45 22.14 6.40
C PRO A 119 2.12 20.96 5.70
N THR A 120 3.10 20.33 6.34
CA THR A 120 3.80 19.12 5.86
C THR A 120 2.83 17.95 5.76
N TRP A 121 2.10 17.67 6.83
CA TRP A 121 1.05 16.64 6.84
C TRP A 121 0.02 16.84 5.73
N VAL A 122 -0.46 18.08 5.54
CA VAL A 122 -1.43 18.41 4.49
C VAL A 122 -0.86 18.13 3.11
N ALA A 123 0.38 18.57 2.83
CA ALA A 123 1.03 18.36 1.54
C ALA A 123 1.27 16.87 1.24
N ASP A 124 1.75 16.11 2.23
CA ASP A 124 2.07 14.69 2.07
C ASP A 124 0.79 13.86 1.89
N ASN A 125 -0.27 14.17 2.64
CA ASN A 125 -1.55 13.49 2.48
C ASN A 125 -2.28 13.87 1.20
N GLU A 126 -2.18 15.13 0.75
CA GLU A 126 -2.68 15.54 -0.56
C GLU A 126 -2.02 14.72 -1.66
N LYS A 127 -0.69 14.62 -1.64
CA LYS A 127 0.07 13.80 -2.58
C LYS A 127 -0.34 12.32 -2.50
N MET A 128 -0.48 11.76 -1.30
CA MET A 128 -0.88 10.37 -1.10
C MET A 128 -2.27 10.08 -1.69
N ILE A 129 -3.22 11.00 -1.54
CA ILE A 129 -4.57 10.88 -2.11
C ILE A 129 -4.53 10.94 -3.62
N ASP A 130 -3.77 11.88 -4.19
CA ASP A 130 -3.62 12.05 -5.63
C ASP A 130 -2.90 10.82 -6.26
N ASP A 131 -1.89 10.27 -5.57
CA ASP A 131 -1.18 9.06 -5.99
C ASP A 131 -2.12 7.82 -5.93
N CYS A 132 -2.90 7.66 -4.86
CA CYS A 132 -3.94 6.62 -4.79
C CYS A 132 -4.95 6.76 -5.93
N GLN A 133 -5.48 7.97 -6.17
CA GLN A 133 -6.43 8.24 -7.25
C GLN A 133 -5.86 7.88 -8.62
N SER A 134 -4.59 8.19 -8.87
CA SER A 134 -3.93 7.93 -10.15
C SER A 134 -3.67 6.45 -10.43
N ASN A 135 -3.59 5.62 -9.37
CA ASN A 135 -3.29 4.18 -9.46
C ASN A 135 -4.52 3.27 -9.30
N VAL A 136 -5.74 3.82 -9.22
CA VAL A 136 -6.94 3.00 -9.19
C VAL A 136 -7.15 2.28 -10.51
N GLN A 137 -7.43 0.97 -10.46
CA GLN A 137 -7.70 0.19 -11.65
C GLN A 137 -8.99 0.65 -12.33
N GLN A 138 -8.96 0.75 -13.66
CA GLN A 138 -10.17 1.04 -14.45
C GLN A 138 -11.17 -0.12 -14.39
N GLY A 139 -12.46 0.21 -14.47
CA GLY A 139 -13.54 -0.79 -14.50
C GLY A 139 -13.99 -1.28 -13.11
N LEU A 140 -13.42 -0.74 -12.03
CA LEU A 140 -13.96 -0.94 -10.69
C LEU A 140 -15.31 -0.21 -10.54
N THR A 141 -16.29 -0.88 -9.92
CA THR A 141 -17.53 -0.22 -9.49
C THR A 141 -17.26 0.81 -8.41
N LEU A 142 -18.14 1.80 -8.21
CA LEU A 142 -17.98 2.81 -7.15
C LEU A 142 -17.71 2.20 -5.76
N ARG A 143 -18.33 1.04 -5.45
CA ARG A 143 -18.10 0.33 -4.19
C ARG A 143 -16.69 -0.25 -4.11
N GLN A 144 -16.22 -0.89 -5.19
CA GLN A 144 -14.86 -1.41 -5.24
C GLN A 144 -13.84 -0.27 -5.21
N THR A 145 -14.09 0.84 -5.90
CA THR A 145 -13.28 2.07 -5.82
C THR A 145 -13.20 2.60 -4.39
N ALA A 146 -14.29 2.51 -3.61
CA ALA A 146 -14.26 2.94 -2.22
C ALA A 146 -13.47 1.98 -1.31
N VAL A 147 -13.55 0.67 -1.56
CA VAL A 147 -12.69 -0.33 -0.90
C VAL A 147 -11.22 -0.08 -1.23
N TYR A 148 -10.91 0.17 -2.51
CA TYR A 148 -9.58 0.54 -2.98
C TYR A 148 -9.08 1.80 -2.27
N ALA A 149 -9.85 2.90 -2.31
CA ALA A 149 -9.45 4.18 -1.74
C ALA A 149 -9.15 4.06 -0.24
N TYR A 150 -10.04 3.38 0.51
CA TYR A 150 -9.84 3.11 1.93
C TYR A 150 -8.55 2.32 2.19
N THR A 151 -8.33 1.24 1.44
CA THR A 151 -7.19 0.34 1.62
C THR A 151 -5.88 1.01 1.23
N CYS A 152 -5.86 1.68 0.07
CA CYS A 152 -4.72 2.42 -0.46
C CYS A 152 -4.24 3.48 0.53
N LEU A 153 -5.12 4.41 0.93
CA LEU A 153 -4.76 5.50 1.83
C LEU A 153 -4.20 4.99 3.16
N LYS A 154 -4.85 3.96 3.69
CA LYS A 154 -4.47 3.42 4.98
C LYS A 154 -3.08 2.76 4.95
N TRP A 155 -2.79 1.96 3.94
CA TRP A 155 -1.49 1.32 3.83
C TRP A 155 -0.40 2.30 3.41
N SER A 156 -0.73 3.30 2.60
CA SER A 156 0.17 4.41 2.30
C SER A 156 0.57 5.16 3.57
N LEU A 157 -0.36 5.40 4.51
CA LEU A 157 -0.03 5.98 5.82
C LEU A 157 0.93 5.10 6.66
N PHE A 158 0.81 3.78 6.57
CA PHE A 158 1.77 2.88 7.23
C PHE A 158 3.14 2.89 6.55
N ALA A 159 3.16 2.90 5.22
CA ALA A 159 4.40 2.99 4.44
C ALA A 159 5.13 4.32 4.71
N ASP A 160 4.38 5.42 4.78
CA ASP A 160 4.90 6.75 5.10
C ASP A 160 5.47 6.81 6.53
N CYS A 161 4.74 6.25 7.51
CA CYS A 161 5.26 6.11 8.88
C CYS A 161 6.55 5.28 8.94
N ASP A 162 6.65 4.20 8.17
CA ASP A 162 7.88 3.42 8.07
C ASP A 162 9.02 4.23 7.42
N SER A 163 8.73 5.17 6.53
CA SER A 163 9.73 6.12 5.99
C SER A 163 10.20 7.11 7.03
N GLN A 164 9.29 7.78 7.72
CA GLN A 164 9.64 8.72 8.80
C GLN A 164 10.50 8.03 9.87
N GLN A 165 10.09 6.85 10.35
CA GLN A 165 10.87 6.12 11.34
C GLN A 165 12.24 5.66 10.81
N ALA A 166 12.36 5.33 9.52
CA ALA A 166 13.64 4.97 8.93
C ALA A 166 14.60 6.16 8.84
N GLU A 167 14.10 7.35 8.51
CA GLU A 167 14.88 8.60 8.50
C GLU A 167 15.36 8.97 9.91
N ASP A 168 14.54 8.75 10.92
CA ASP A 168 14.87 9.00 12.33
C ASP A 168 15.76 7.91 12.96
N GLY A 169 15.99 6.79 12.27
CA GLY A 169 16.74 5.65 12.81
C GLY A 169 15.97 4.80 13.83
N GLU A 170 14.64 4.95 13.87
CA GLU A 170 13.71 4.35 14.83
C GLU A 170 12.76 3.33 14.17
N LEU A 171 13.11 2.82 12.97
CA LEU A 171 12.28 1.86 12.23
C LEU A 171 12.02 0.59 13.04
N ASP A 172 10.75 0.36 13.36
CA ASP A 172 10.31 -0.78 14.15
C ASP A 172 10.43 -2.12 13.40
N ALA A 173 10.27 -3.23 14.13
CA ALA A 173 10.43 -4.56 13.58
C ALA A 173 9.41 -4.84 12.45
N GLU A 174 8.19 -4.33 12.58
CA GLU A 174 7.15 -4.46 11.57
C GLU A 174 7.47 -3.68 10.29
N GLY A 175 8.04 -2.48 10.40
CA GLY A 175 8.50 -1.68 9.26
C GLY A 175 9.70 -2.31 8.57
N GLN A 176 10.65 -2.85 9.34
CA GLN A 176 11.75 -3.65 8.79
C GLN A 176 11.21 -4.87 8.03
N GLN A 177 10.25 -5.60 8.62
CA GLN A 177 9.66 -6.77 7.97
C GLN A 177 8.94 -6.40 6.67
N ARG A 178 8.12 -5.33 6.66
CA ARG A 178 7.45 -4.86 5.44
C ARG A 178 8.43 -4.54 4.31
N ARG A 179 9.50 -3.81 4.63
CA ARG A 179 10.54 -3.46 3.63
C ARG A 179 11.33 -4.67 3.16
N ALA A 180 11.56 -5.66 4.02
CA ALA A 180 12.18 -6.93 3.63
C ALA A 180 11.25 -7.72 2.70
N ASP A 181 9.99 -7.94 3.11
CA ASP A 181 8.99 -8.70 2.37
C ASP A 181 8.75 -8.14 0.97
N PHE A 182 8.82 -6.80 0.82
CA PHE A 182 8.75 -6.15 -0.49
C PHE A 182 9.72 -6.77 -1.50
N PHE A 183 10.98 -7.03 -1.15
CA PHE A 183 11.96 -7.56 -2.11
C PHE A 183 11.65 -8.99 -2.59
N TYR A 184 10.91 -9.77 -1.80
CA TYR A 184 10.58 -11.18 -2.06
C TYR A 184 9.13 -11.40 -2.53
N SER A 185 8.36 -10.32 -2.61
CA SER A 185 6.96 -10.29 -3.03
C SER A 185 6.80 -10.35 -4.56
N ASP A 186 5.56 -10.41 -5.02
CA ASP A 186 5.19 -10.28 -6.44
C ASP A 186 4.77 -8.84 -6.80
N CYS A 187 5.21 -7.84 -6.02
CA CYS A 187 4.91 -6.43 -6.32
C CYS A 187 5.74 -5.99 -7.55
N PRO A 188 5.23 -5.10 -8.43
CA PRO A 188 5.84 -4.81 -9.74
C PRO A 188 7.29 -4.32 -9.67
N LEU A 189 7.64 -3.58 -8.61
CA LEU A 189 8.97 -3.04 -8.36
C LEU A 189 9.86 -3.93 -7.50
N SER A 190 9.38 -5.08 -7.03
CA SER A 190 10.17 -5.97 -6.18
C SER A 190 11.40 -6.50 -6.92
N ALA A 191 12.47 -6.80 -6.18
CA ALA A 191 13.63 -7.46 -6.76
C ALA A 191 13.22 -8.79 -7.40
N ARG A 192 12.36 -9.57 -6.76
CA ARG A 192 11.85 -10.84 -7.30
C ARG A 192 11.14 -10.68 -8.65
N THR A 193 10.22 -9.73 -8.79
CA THR A 193 9.55 -9.47 -10.08
C THR A 193 10.53 -9.00 -11.14
N LEU A 194 11.58 -8.28 -10.74
CA LEU A 194 12.63 -7.78 -11.62
C LEU A 194 13.82 -8.74 -11.76
N GLN A 195 13.72 -9.99 -11.27
CA GLN A 195 14.87 -10.90 -11.15
C GLN A 195 15.61 -11.10 -12.47
N GLU A 196 14.91 -11.53 -13.53
CA GLU A 196 15.54 -11.82 -14.82
C GLU A 196 16.27 -10.59 -15.39
N LEU A 197 15.68 -9.41 -15.26
CA LEU A 197 16.28 -8.15 -15.69
C LEU A 197 17.54 -7.86 -14.86
N LEU A 198 17.43 -7.93 -13.53
CA LEU A 198 18.52 -7.63 -12.62
C LEU A 198 19.70 -8.59 -12.79
N GLU A 199 19.45 -9.89 -12.93
CA GLU A 199 20.51 -10.87 -13.15
C GLU A 199 21.23 -10.64 -14.48
N ALA A 200 20.48 -10.27 -15.53
CA ALA A 200 21.06 -9.97 -16.83
C ALA A 200 21.90 -8.68 -16.83
N ILE A 201 21.44 -7.61 -16.17
CA ILE A 201 22.20 -6.34 -16.17
C ILE A 201 23.39 -6.39 -15.22
N THR A 202 23.27 -7.11 -14.10
CA THR A 202 24.33 -7.18 -13.09
C THR A 202 25.34 -8.28 -13.37
N GLY A 203 24.96 -9.32 -14.12
CA GLY A 203 25.78 -10.51 -14.33
C GLY A 203 25.97 -11.35 -13.05
N ARG A 204 25.11 -11.16 -12.04
CA ARG A 204 25.09 -11.91 -10.78
C ARG A 204 23.70 -12.48 -10.55
N THR A 205 23.62 -13.68 -10.00
CA THR A 205 22.32 -14.30 -9.72
C THR A 205 21.82 -13.94 -8.33
N PHE A 206 20.51 -14.08 -8.11
CA PHE A 206 19.90 -13.93 -6.79
C PHE A 206 20.49 -14.96 -5.82
N LEU A 207 20.75 -16.18 -6.30
CA LEU A 207 21.40 -17.23 -5.51
C LEU A 207 22.81 -16.83 -5.06
N ASP A 208 23.62 -16.25 -5.94
CA ASP A 208 25.00 -15.83 -5.61
C ASP A 208 25.02 -14.76 -4.50
N CYS A 209 23.95 -13.97 -4.40
CA CYS A 209 23.83 -12.87 -3.46
C CYS A 209 22.86 -13.15 -2.30
N GLY A 210 22.30 -14.37 -2.17
CA GLY A 210 21.40 -14.73 -1.07
C GLY A 210 20.00 -14.08 -1.11
N LEU A 211 19.52 -13.70 -2.30
CA LEU A 211 18.16 -13.17 -2.53
C LEU A 211 17.14 -14.27 -2.91
N ASP A 212 17.55 -15.52 -2.95
CA ASP A 212 16.70 -16.67 -3.23
C ASP A 212 15.83 -17.10 -2.03
N SER A 213 16.10 -16.56 -0.84
CA SER A 213 15.33 -16.82 0.37
C SER A 213 15.08 -15.55 1.20
N PRO A 214 13.91 -15.43 1.85
CA PRO A 214 13.61 -14.29 2.72
C PRO A 214 14.64 -14.13 3.84
N ALA A 215 15.08 -12.89 4.06
CA ALA A 215 15.99 -12.52 5.13
C ALA A 215 15.48 -11.26 5.85
N GLY A 216 16.11 -10.90 6.98
CA GLY A 216 15.82 -9.63 7.64
C GLY A 216 16.29 -8.44 6.79
N TYR A 217 15.67 -7.27 6.97
CA TYR A 217 15.87 -6.10 6.10
C TYR A 217 17.35 -5.73 5.89
N ALA A 218 18.14 -5.68 6.97
CA ALA A 218 19.57 -5.38 6.87
C ALA A 218 20.34 -6.38 6.00
N ALA A 219 20.01 -7.67 6.09
CA ALA A 219 20.61 -8.68 5.23
C ALA A 219 20.16 -8.53 3.77
N THR A 220 18.89 -8.22 3.53
CA THR A 220 18.37 -7.93 2.19
C THR A 220 19.08 -6.73 1.54
N ILE A 221 19.38 -5.67 2.31
CA ILE A 221 20.19 -4.56 1.81
C ILE A 221 21.58 -5.04 1.36
N GLU A 222 22.28 -5.82 2.18
CA GLU A 222 23.61 -6.34 1.82
C GLU A 222 23.56 -7.28 0.61
N ASN A 223 22.52 -8.09 0.50
CA ASN A 223 22.28 -8.98 -0.62
C ASN A 223 22.04 -8.18 -1.93
N MET A 224 21.25 -7.11 -1.86
CA MET A 224 21.07 -6.17 -2.98
C MET A 224 22.36 -5.42 -3.33
N ARG A 225 23.20 -5.09 -2.34
CA ARG A 225 24.54 -4.51 -2.60
C ARG A 225 25.46 -5.50 -3.30
N CYS A 226 25.39 -6.80 -2.98
CA CYS A 226 26.09 -7.83 -3.73
C CYS A 226 25.64 -7.84 -5.19
N LEU A 227 24.32 -7.82 -5.42
CA LEU A 227 23.73 -7.85 -6.76
C LEU A 227 24.18 -6.63 -7.59
N LEU A 228 24.15 -5.44 -6.99
CA LEU A 228 24.52 -4.17 -7.65
C LEU A 228 26.03 -3.89 -7.68
N HIS A 229 26.88 -4.83 -7.29
CA HIS A 229 28.32 -4.58 -7.09
C HIS A 229 29.03 -3.97 -8.31
N ASN A 230 28.65 -4.38 -9.53
CA ASN A 230 29.27 -3.88 -10.76
C ASN A 230 28.93 -2.41 -11.07
N PHE A 231 27.94 -1.85 -10.38
CA PHE A 231 27.52 -0.45 -10.49
C PHE A 231 27.97 0.36 -9.27
N GLN A 232 29.03 -0.07 -8.60
CA GLN A 232 29.58 0.61 -7.42
C GLN A 232 30.98 1.14 -7.70
N ASN A 233 31.21 2.40 -7.32
CA ASN A 233 32.54 2.98 -7.17
C ASN A 233 32.84 3.15 -5.67
N GLY A 234 33.38 2.08 -5.07
CA GLY A 234 33.51 1.97 -3.62
C GLY A 234 32.14 1.72 -2.97
N VAL A 235 31.65 2.68 -2.18
CA VAL A 235 30.31 2.62 -1.56
C VAL A 235 29.25 3.40 -2.36
N ASN A 236 29.67 4.10 -3.42
CA ASN A 236 28.80 4.98 -4.17
C ASN A 236 28.24 4.27 -5.42
N MET A 237 27.02 4.64 -5.81
CA MET A 237 26.39 4.18 -7.05
C MET A 237 26.98 4.89 -8.28
N ASP A 238 27.24 4.11 -9.32
CA ASP A 238 27.48 4.59 -10.68
C ASP A 238 26.17 4.48 -11.49
N TYR A 239 25.36 5.54 -11.40
CA TYR A 239 24.06 5.59 -12.06
C TYR A 239 24.17 5.61 -13.59
N ASP A 240 25.23 6.20 -14.14
CA ASP A 240 25.45 6.24 -15.58
C ASP A 240 25.71 4.83 -16.10
N ALA A 241 26.54 4.05 -15.41
CA ALA A 241 26.76 2.64 -15.73
C ALA A 241 25.49 1.80 -15.59
N LEU A 242 24.71 2.00 -14.52
CA LEU A 242 23.45 1.28 -14.30
C LEU A 242 22.42 1.59 -15.40
N LYS A 243 22.19 2.88 -15.71
CA LYS A 243 21.28 3.30 -16.79
C LYS A 243 21.76 2.82 -18.14
N SER A 244 23.07 2.82 -18.40
CA SER A 244 23.63 2.27 -19.63
C SER A 244 23.39 0.77 -19.76
N ALA A 245 23.57 0.01 -18.67
CA ALA A 245 23.28 -1.43 -18.64
C ALA A 245 21.79 -1.71 -18.83
N LEU A 246 20.89 -0.98 -18.16
CA LEU A 246 19.45 -1.07 -18.36
C LEU A 246 19.05 -0.80 -19.80
N ASN A 247 19.66 0.21 -20.42
CA ASN A 247 19.38 0.56 -21.81
C ASN A 247 19.86 -0.49 -22.81
N SER A 248 20.98 -1.15 -22.49
CA SER A 248 21.59 -2.19 -23.32
C SER A 248 20.95 -3.57 -23.11
N ALA A 249 20.35 -3.79 -21.94
CA ALA A 249 19.67 -5.03 -21.60
C ALA A 249 18.32 -5.11 -22.29
N PHE A 250 18.13 -6.21 -23.02
CA PHE A 250 16.91 -6.64 -23.70
C PHE A 250 16.37 -5.69 -24.78
N THR A 251 16.32 -6.21 -26.01
CA THR A 251 15.59 -5.61 -27.15
C THR A 251 14.17 -6.14 -27.30
N ASP A 252 13.79 -7.11 -26.47
CA ASP A 252 12.54 -7.84 -26.60
C ASP A 252 11.38 -7.06 -25.98
N THR A 253 10.22 -7.10 -26.63
CA THR A 253 9.05 -6.29 -26.25
C THR A 253 8.55 -6.62 -24.84
N ASN A 254 8.74 -7.86 -24.38
CA ASN A 254 8.32 -8.32 -23.04
C ASN A 254 9.19 -7.76 -21.90
N ALA A 255 10.38 -7.23 -22.20
CA ALA A 255 11.27 -6.65 -21.19
C ALA A 255 11.06 -5.14 -20.99
N GLN A 256 10.20 -4.50 -21.81
CA GLN A 256 10.04 -3.05 -21.80
C GLN A 256 9.39 -2.53 -20.52
N GLU A 257 8.37 -3.22 -20.00
CA GLU A 257 7.67 -2.81 -18.79
C GLU A 257 8.55 -2.94 -17.52
N PRO A 258 9.18 -4.11 -17.23
CA PRO A 258 10.15 -4.23 -16.13
C PRO A 258 11.29 -3.21 -16.22
N LYS A 259 11.76 -2.90 -17.43
CA LYS A 259 12.80 -1.90 -17.66
C LYS A 259 12.33 -0.49 -17.33
N ALA A 260 11.14 -0.10 -17.79
CA ALA A 260 10.58 1.23 -17.50
C ALA A 260 10.38 1.42 -15.99
N LEU A 261 9.87 0.39 -15.33
CA LEU A 261 9.70 0.36 -13.88
C LEU A 261 11.03 0.52 -13.11
N LEU A 262 12.08 -0.21 -13.51
CA LEU A 262 13.38 -0.08 -12.89
C LEU A 262 14.07 1.27 -13.21
N ASP A 263 13.88 1.81 -14.42
CA ASP A 263 14.38 3.15 -14.78
C ASP A 263 13.71 4.27 -13.98
N GLU A 264 12.41 4.15 -13.69
CA GLU A 264 11.68 5.06 -12.81
C GLU A 264 12.28 5.05 -11.39
N VAL A 265 12.53 3.87 -10.83
CA VAL A 265 13.19 3.74 -9.51
C VAL A 265 14.58 4.34 -9.53
N VAL A 266 15.38 4.03 -10.55
CA VAL A 266 16.74 4.56 -10.68
C VAL A 266 16.72 6.08 -10.74
N THR A 267 15.81 6.67 -11.51
CA THR A 267 15.66 8.13 -11.63
C THR A 267 15.17 8.75 -10.33
N LYS A 268 14.16 8.17 -9.68
CA LYS A 268 13.64 8.68 -8.40
C LYS A 268 14.68 8.65 -7.29
N CYS A 269 15.55 7.64 -7.29
CA CYS A 269 16.53 7.40 -6.25
C CYS A 269 17.95 7.87 -6.61
N GLU A 270 18.16 8.58 -7.72
CA GLU A 270 19.50 8.95 -8.22
C GLU A 270 20.25 9.95 -7.35
N SER A 271 19.53 10.69 -6.50
CA SER A 271 20.11 11.61 -5.52
C SER A 271 20.90 10.88 -4.41
N ASN A 272 20.64 9.58 -4.21
CA ASN A 272 21.21 8.77 -3.14
C ASN A 272 22.59 8.22 -3.49
N ARG A 273 23.65 9.00 -3.24
CA ARG A 273 25.01 8.63 -3.66
C ARG A 273 25.46 7.24 -3.21
N LYS A 274 25.08 6.76 -2.03
CA LYS A 274 25.49 5.44 -1.53
C LYS A 274 24.55 4.35 -2.01
N THR A 275 25.08 3.18 -2.32
CA THR A 275 24.27 2.01 -2.71
C THR A 275 23.23 1.63 -1.66
N GLU A 276 23.59 1.69 -0.38
CA GLU A 276 22.65 1.43 0.71
C GLU A 276 21.46 2.39 0.68
N ASP A 277 21.71 3.68 0.50
CA ASP A 277 20.68 4.72 0.46
C ASP A 277 19.81 4.55 -0.80
N PHE A 278 20.41 4.15 -1.93
CA PHE A 278 19.67 3.76 -3.14
C PHE A 278 18.70 2.59 -2.88
N VAL A 279 19.17 1.50 -2.25
CA VAL A 279 18.31 0.34 -1.97
C VAL A 279 17.21 0.67 -0.97
N LYS A 280 17.49 1.55 0.03
CA LYS A 280 16.45 2.05 0.95
C LYS A 280 15.38 2.87 0.23
N CYS A 281 15.79 3.78 -0.65
CA CYS A 281 14.87 4.57 -1.47
C CYS A 281 14.05 3.67 -2.42
N TRP A 282 14.67 2.63 -2.99
CA TRP A 282 13.94 1.65 -3.79
C TRP A 282 12.90 0.92 -2.95
N ALA A 283 13.25 0.41 -1.77
CA ALA A 283 12.29 -0.24 -0.88
C ALA A 283 11.08 0.67 -0.57
N GLU A 284 11.33 1.94 -0.28
CA GLU A 284 10.28 2.93 -0.04
C GLU A 284 9.37 3.15 -1.27
N ALA A 285 9.97 3.44 -2.43
CA ALA A 285 9.20 3.62 -3.66
C ALA A 285 8.41 2.35 -4.04
N GLY A 286 9.00 1.18 -3.81
CA GLY A 286 8.45 -0.11 -4.13
C GLY A 286 7.32 -0.57 -3.20
N VAL A 287 7.41 -0.29 -1.90
CA VAL A 287 6.34 -0.58 -0.94
C VAL A 287 5.06 0.18 -1.31
N LEU A 288 5.15 1.46 -1.67
CA LEU A 288 3.98 2.22 -2.14
C LEU A 288 3.37 1.66 -3.42
N ASN A 289 4.21 1.23 -4.37
CA ASN A 289 3.71 0.57 -5.59
C ASN A 289 2.95 -0.73 -5.25
N CYS A 290 3.41 -1.44 -4.21
CA CYS A 290 2.72 -2.61 -3.72
C CYS A 290 1.39 -2.29 -3.02
N VAL A 291 1.32 -1.19 -2.26
CA VAL A 291 0.06 -0.69 -1.69
C VAL A 291 -1.01 -0.59 -2.77
N TYR A 292 -0.67 0.00 -3.91
CA TYR A 292 -1.62 0.19 -5.02
C TYR A 292 -2.07 -1.14 -5.62
N LYS A 293 -1.12 -2.05 -5.87
CA LYS A 293 -1.43 -3.39 -6.39
C LYS A 293 -2.35 -4.17 -5.45
N GLU A 294 -1.95 -4.32 -4.19
CA GLU A 294 -2.72 -5.10 -3.22
C GLU A 294 -4.11 -4.47 -2.96
N ALA A 295 -4.22 -3.12 -2.94
CA ALA A 295 -5.49 -2.45 -2.77
C ALA A 295 -6.43 -2.70 -3.95
N ASN A 296 -5.91 -2.72 -5.18
CA ASN A 296 -6.67 -3.06 -6.37
C ASN A 296 -7.11 -4.53 -6.37
N GLU A 297 -6.24 -5.45 -5.95
CA GLU A 297 -6.57 -6.87 -5.84
C GLU A 297 -7.70 -7.11 -4.84
N ILE A 298 -7.66 -6.45 -3.67
CA ILE A 298 -8.73 -6.51 -2.67
C ILE A 298 -10.03 -5.91 -3.20
N ALA A 299 -9.95 -4.76 -3.85
CA ALA A 299 -11.11 -4.10 -4.42
C ALA A 299 -11.77 -4.94 -5.51
N ALA A 300 -10.99 -5.52 -6.43
CA ALA A 300 -11.49 -6.37 -7.49
C ALA A 300 -12.12 -7.68 -6.95
N ALA A 301 -11.53 -8.26 -5.89
CA ALA A 301 -12.07 -9.43 -5.21
C ALA A 301 -13.34 -9.14 -4.40
N HIS A 302 -13.65 -7.86 -4.11
CA HIS A 302 -14.83 -7.50 -3.33
C HIS A 302 -16.12 -7.83 -4.13
N PRO A 303 -17.05 -8.63 -3.57
CA PRO A 303 -18.25 -9.04 -4.28
C PRO A 303 -19.16 -7.84 -4.62
N GLU A 304 -19.63 -7.76 -5.86
CA GLU A 304 -20.62 -6.76 -6.29
C GLU A 304 -21.99 -6.95 -5.60
N LEU A 305 -22.28 -8.17 -5.15
CA LEU A 305 -23.58 -8.61 -4.63
C LEU A 305 -23.88 -8.16 -3.20
N CYS A 306 -22.98 -7.44 -2.53
CA CYS A 306 -23.31 -6.77 -1.26
C CYS A 306 -24.22 -5.57 -1.52
N LYS A 307 -25.51 -5.83 -1.83
CA LYS A 307 -26.53 -4.79 -1.80
C LYS A 307 -26.64 -4.27 -0.37
N LEU A 308 -26.21 -3.04 -0.17
CA LEU A 308 -26.63 -2.20 0.94
C LEU A 308 -28.15 -2.04 0.79
N SER A 309 -28.91 -2.95 1.38
CA SER A 309 -30.35 -2.80 1.48
C SER A 309 -30.64 -1.58 2.37
N ALA A 310 -31.60 -0.77 1.93
CA ALA A 310 -32.11 0.41 2.64
C ALA A 310 -32.81 0.07 3.97
#